data_AF-A0A2G2AWU3-F1
#
_entry.id   AF-A0A2G2AWU3-F1
#
_cell.length_a   1.000
_cell.length_b   1.000
_cell.length_c   1.000
_cell.angle_alpha   90.00
_cell.angle_beta   90.00
_cell.angle_gamma   90.00
#
_symmetry.space_group_name_H-M   'P 1'
#
loop_
_entity.id
_entity.type
_entity.pdbx_description
1 polymer ?
#
loop_
_entity_poly.entity_id
_entity_poly.type
_entity_poly.pdbx_seq_one_letter_code
_entity_poly.pdbx_strand_id
1 'polypeptide(L)'
;MLSREFKNNLNHLKPYKVYSFADLNEFNKDSLSVIINRLANSGEIIKIGKGKFYRRKKSEMSKKKEGLELNKYKPQDPYSIRHNRIKPSSIPIFKSLFYSNRNNFIPLDNFISRVLYEDSLVMSEIIVRRFGSSRVLEVYLNNFRRQGKIQNNIEELLNV
;
A
#
# COMPACT_ATOMS: atom_id res chain seq x y z
N MET A 1 -6.57 -23.05 -15.59
CA MET A 1 -7.44 -23.91 -14.75
C MET A 1 -6.66 -24.64 -13.67
N LEU A 2 -5.57 -25.34 -14.01
CA LEU A 2 -4.69 -26.11 -13.08
C LEU A 2 -4.27 -25.39 -11.78
N SER A 3 -4.10 -24.06 -11.80
CA SER A 3 -3.67 -23.31 -10.61
C SER A 3 -4.75 -23.20 -9.53
N ARG A 4 -6.04 -23.33 -9.84
CA ARG A 4 -7.13 -23.25 -8.85
C ARG A 4 -7.30 -24.57 -8.11
N GLU A 5 -7.30 -25.68 -8.83
CA GLU A 5 -7.39 -27.04 -8.27
C GLU A 5 -6.20 -27.33 -7.34
N PHE A 6 -4.98 -27.02 -7.80
CA PHE A 6 -3.79 -27.18 -6.96
C PHE A 6 -3.86 -26.30 -5.70
N LYS A 7 -4.39 -25.08 -5.81
CA LYS A 7 -4.52 -24.17 -4.67
C LYS A 7 -5.56 -24.65 -3.66
N ASN A 8 -6.64 -25.28 -4.12
CA ASN A 8 -7.61 -25.93 -3.24
C ASN A 8 -6.96 -27.11 -2.50
N ASN A 9 -6.24 -27.98 -3.21
CA ASN A 9 -5.50 -29.09 -2.61
C ASN A 9 -4.43 -28.61 -1.61
N LEU A 10 -3.77 -27.48 -1.88
CA LEU A 10 -2.79 -26.88 -0.99
C LEU A 10 -3.37 -26.49 0.37
N ASN A 11 -4.62 -26.01 0.41
CA ASN A 11 -5.28 -25.63 1.67
C ASN A 11 -5.49 -26.84 2.60
N HIS A 12 -5.62 -28.04 2.04
CA HIS A 12 -5.75 -29.29 2.78
C HIS A 12 -4.41 -29.83 3.32
N LEU A 13 -3.28 -29.30 2.86
CA LEU A 13 -1.96 -29.70 3.37
C LEU A 13 -1.74 -29.20 4.81
N LYS A 14 -1.16 -30.05 5.66
CA LYS A 14 -0.78 -29.67 7.02
C LYS A 14 0.39 -28.69 6.95
N PRO A 15 0.36 -27.58 7.72
CA PRO A 15 1.48 -26.65 7.76
C PRO A 15 2.75 -27.32 8.30
N TYR A 16 3.91 -26.87 7.83
CA TYR A 16 5.27 -27.37 8.16
C TYR A 16 5.58 -28.83 7.83
N LYS A 17 4.59 -29.62 7.41
CA LYS A 17 4.88 -30.94 6.84
C LYS A 17 5.61 -30.74 5.51
N VAL A 18 6.71 -31.47 5.33
CA VAL A 18 7.49 -31.44 4.09
C VAL A 18 6.82 -32.38 3.09
N TYR A 19 6.59 -31.85 1.88
CA TYR A 19 6.00 -32.56 0.75
C TYR A 19 7.00 -32.61 -0.39
N SER A 20 7.03 -33.74 -1.12
CA SER A 20 7.80 -33.91 -2.34
C SER A 20 6.94 -33.66 -3.57
N PHE A 21 7.54 -33.16 -4.65
CA PHE A 21 6.84 -33.02 -5.93
C PHE A 21 6.42 -34.39 -6.50
N ALA A 22 7.13 -35.45 -6.12
CA ALA A 22 6.79 -36.83 -6.50
C ALA A 22 5.51 -37.34 -5.82
N ASP A 23 5.07 -36.71 -4.72
CA ASP A 23 3.83 -37.10 -4.03
C ASP A 23 2.59 -36.53 -4.74
N LEU A 24 2.79 -35.69 -5.76
CA LEU A 24 1.76 -34.93 -6.47
C LEU A 24 1.63 -35.44 -7.92
N ASN A 25 1.44 -36.75 -8.07
CA ASN A 25 1.42 -37.48 -9.35
C ASN A 25 0.32 -37.03 -10.33
N GLU A 26 -0.65 -36.24 -9.88
CA GLU A 26 -1.80 -35.78 -10.67
C GLU A 26 -1.46 -34.66 -11.65
N PHE A 27 -0.26 -34.08 -11.60
CA PHE A 27 0.11 -32.92 -12.41
C PHE A 27 1.38 -33.16 -13.23
N ASN A 28 1.42 -32.59 -14.44
CA ASN A 28 2.62 -32.57 -15.26
C ASN A 28 3.76 -31.83 -14.54
N LYS A 29 4.97 -32.40 -14.52
CA LYS A 29 6.15 -31.93 -13.75
C LYS A 29 6.50 -30.47 -14.06
N ASP A 30 6.44 -30.08 -15.32
CA ASP A 30 6.77 -28.72 -15.74
C ASP A 30 5.75 -27.71 -15.23
N SER A 31 4.46 -28.03 -15.33
CA SER A 31 3.35 -27.22 -14.81
C SER A 31 3.40 -27.07 -13.28
N LEU A 32 3.74 -28.15 -12.57
CA LEU A 32 3.96 -28.13 -11.12
C LEU A 32 5.08 -27.17 -10.72
N SER A 33 6.20 -27.22 -11.42
CA SER A 33 7.36 -26.38 -11.11
C SER A 33 7.00 -24.89 -11.17
N VAL A 34 6.22 -24.47 -12.18
CA VAL A 34 5.74 -23.11 -12.37
C VAL A 34 4.77 -22.70 -11.27
N ILE A 35 3.81 -23.57 -10.91
CA ILE A 35 2.83 -23.28 -9.86
C ILE A 35 3.53 -23.13 -8.50
N ILE A 36 4.45 -24.03 -8.17
CA ILE A 36 5.20 -24.01 -6.91
C ILE A 36 6.13 -22.78 -6.85
N ASN A 37 6.77 -22.41 -7.97
CA ASN A 37 7.50 -21.15 -8.06
C ASN A 37 6.60 -19.95 -7.75
N ARG A 38 5.40 -19.88 -8.34
CA ARG A 38 4.45 -18.79 -8.07
C ARG A 38 4.00 -18.77 -6.61
N LEU A 39 3.72 -19.92 -6.01
CA LEU A 39 3.29 -20.04 -4.61
C LEU A 39 4.40 -19.69 -3.62
N ALA A 40 5.65 -20.03 -3.95
CA ALA A 40 6.81 -19.62 -3.16
C ALA A 40 6.98 -18.09 -3.23
N ASN A 41 6.86 -17.52 -4.43
CA ASN A 41 6.94 -16.06 -4.63
C ASN A 41 5.80 -15.30 -3.94
N SER A 42 4.60 -15.90 -3.84
CA SER A 42 3.49 -15.31 -3.09
C SER A 42 3.57 -15.53 -1.57
N GLY A 43 4.57 -16.27 -1.09
CA GLY A 43 4.78 -16.54 0.34
C GLY A 43 3.79 -17.56 0.93
N GLU A 44 3.08 -18.32 0.10
CA GLU A 44 2.13 -19.34 0.54
C GLU A 44 2.86 -20.63 0.98
N ILE A 45 4.02 -20.90 0.39
CA ILE A 45 4.88 -22.05 0.68
C ILE A 45 6.34 -21.64 0.83
N ILE A 46 7.14 -22.48 1.46
CA ILE A 46 8.61 -22.36 1.50
C ILE A 46 9.23 -23.57 0.83
N LYS A 47 10.19 -23.32 -0.06
CA LYS A 47 11.02 -24.34 -0.68
C LYS A 47 12.18 -24.67 0.25
N ILE A 48 12.33 -25.95 0.59
CA ILE A 48 13.46 -26.43 1.41
C ILE A 48 14.60 -26.92 0.50
N GLY A 49 14.29 -27.41 -0.70
CA GLY A 49 15.28 -27.92 -1.64
C GLY A 49 14.69 -28.29 -2.98
N LYS A 50 15.50 -28.95 -3.84
CA LYS A 50 15.05 -29.44 -5.14
C LYS A 50 13.86 -30.40 -4.93
N GLY A 51 12.69 -30.02 -5.43
CA GLY A 51 11.51 -30.88 -5.36
C GLY A 51 10.80 -30.93 -4.01
N LYS A 52 11.18 -30.13 -3.01
CA LYS A 52 10.60 -30.20 -1.65
C LYS A 52 10.12 -28.85 -1.16
N PHE A 53 8.94 -28.85 -0.54
CA PHE A 53 8.33 -27.65 0.03
C PHE A 53 7.50 -27.97 1.26
N TYR A 54 7.15 -26.94 2.03
CA TYR A 54 6.11 -27.02 3.04
C TYR A 54 5.19 -25.81 2.96
N ARG A 55 3.97 -25.98 3.45
CA ARG A 55 2.98 -24.90 3.55
C ARG A 55 3.20 -24.10 4.84
N ARG A 56 3.18 -22.77 4.75
CA ARG A 56 3.20 -21.89 5.94
C ARG A 56 1.87 -21.95 6.68
N LYS A 57 1.85 -21.66 7.98
CA LYS A 57 0.60 -21.37 8.69
C LYS A 57 -0.04 -20.11 8.10
N LYS A 58 -1.38 -20.04 8.11
CA LYS A 58 -2.14 -18.89 7.59
C LYS A 58 -1.73 -17.55 8.21
N SER A 59 -1.31 -17.56 9.49
CA SER A 59 -0.80 -16.40 10.21
C SER A 59 0.59 -15.93 9.76
N GLU A 60 1.37 -16.80 9.12
CA GLU A 60 2.75 -16.55 8.66
C GLU A 60 2.87 -16.43 7.15
N MET A 61 1.78 -16.73 6.44
CA MET A 61 1.67 -16.42 5.03
C MET A 61 1.87 -14.92 4.92
N SER A 62 2.81 -14.50 4.08
CA SER A 62 2.97 -13.10 3.75
C SER A 62 1.57 -12.59 3.42
N LYS A 63 1.01 -11.69 4.25
CA LYS A 63 -0.20 -10.96 3.88
C LYS A 63 0.09 -10.53 2.45
N LYS A 64 -0.71 -11.03 1.48
CA LYS A 64 -0.60 -10.70 0.04
C LYS A 64 -0.04 -9.31 0.02
N LYS A 65 1.21 -9.13 -0.46
CA LYS A 65 1.95 -7.87 -0.38
C LYS A 65 0.91 -6.78 -0.24
N GLU A 66 0.84 -6.12 0.92
CA GLU A 66 0.25 -4.79 0.97
C GLU A 66 1.18 -3.92 0.10
N GLY A 67 1.29 -4.27 -1.19
CA GLY A 67 1.82 -3.42 -2.19
C GLY A 67 0.89 -2.26 -2.09
N LEU A 68 1.46 -1.11 -1.70
CA LEU A 68 0.86 0.21 -1.74
C LEU A 68 -0.38 0.13 -2.60
N GLU A 69 -1.56 0.06 -1.97
CA GLU A 69 -2.79 -0.11 -2.72
C GLU A 69 -2.89 1.12 -3.62
N LEU A 70 -2.38 1.04 -4.85
CA LEU A 70 -2.26 2.16 -5.78
C LEU A 70 -3.64 2.76 -6.09
N ASN A 71 -4.70 1.99 -5.83
CA ASN A 71 -6.09 2.39 -5.94
C ASN A 71 -6.70 2.93 -4.63
N LYS A 72 -6.15 2.64 -3.44
CA LYS A 72 -6.70 3.10 -2.15
C LYS A 72 -6.64 4.62 -2.00
N TYR A 73 -5.68 5.24 -2.68
CA TYR A 73 -5.45 6.69 -2.63
C TYR A 73 -5.34 7.29 -4.03
N LYS A 74 -6.19 6.85 -4.97
CA LYS A 74 -6.38 7.63 -6.19
C LYS A 74 -6.94 9.00 -5.82
N PRO A 75 -6.37 10.09 -6.34
CA PRO A 75 -6.82 11.41 -5.99
C PRO A 75 -8.26 11.64 -6.44
N GLN A 76 -9.09 12.10 -5.52
CA GLN A 76 -10.47 12.50 -5.80
C GLN A 76 -10.53 13.84 -6.53
N ASP A 77 -9.48 14.66 -6.42
CA ASP A 77 -9.38 15.96 -7.07
C ASP A 77 -8.21 16.04 -8.05
N PRO A 78 -8.34 15.40 -9.23
CA PRO A 78 -7.29 15.44 -10.25
C PRO A 78 -7.11 16.84 -10.84
N TYR A 79 -8.13 17.72 -10.76
CA TYR A 79 -8.03 19.10 -11.26
C TYR A 79 -7.01 19.90 -10.44
N SER A 80 -7.14 19.90 -9.12
CA SER A 80 -6.23 20.64 -8.25
C SER A 80 -4.78 20.15 -8.36
N ILE A 81 -4.59 18.84 -8.57
CA ILE A 81 -3.27 18.24 -8.82
C ILE A 81 -2.72 18.70 -10.17
N ARG A 82 -3.50 18.58 -11.25
CA ARG A 82 -3.06 18.94 -12.60
C ARG A 82 -2.68 20.41 -12.72
N HIS A 83 -3.39 21.28 -12.03
CA HIS A 83 -3.16 22.72 -12.06
C HIS A 83 -2.31 23.25 -10.90
N ASN A 84 -1.82 22.35 -10.02
CA ASN A 84 -1.03 22.65 -8.82
C ASN A 84 -1.60 23.81 -7.97
N ARG A 85 -2.93 23.91 -7.87
CA ARG A 85 -3.61 25.01 -7.19
C ARG A 85 -4.92 24.55 -6.57
N ILE A 86 -5.27 25.13 -5.45
CA ILE A 86 -6.52 24.85 -4.76
C ILE A 86 -7.07 26.12 -4.12
N LYS A 87 -8.40 26.21 -4.08
CA LYS A 87 -9.11 27.23 -3.31
C LYS A 87 -9.47 26.62 -1.94
N PRO A 88 -8.94 27.10 -0.80
CA PRO A 88 -9.17 26.46 0.50
C PRO A 88 -10.65 26.27 0.87
N SER A 89 -11.53 27.18 0.42
CA SER A 89 -12.96 27.05 0.63
C SER A 89 -13.61 25.83 -0.05
N SER A 90 -12.94 25.17 -1.01
CA SER A 90 -13.44 23.94 -1.63
C SER A 90 -13.44 22.76 -0.66
N ILE A 91 -12.69 22.86 0.45
CA ILE A 91 -12.65 21.87 1.52
C ILE A 91 -12.94 22.58 2.85
N PRO A 92 -14.22 22.67 3.26
CA PRO A 92 -14.65 23.54 4.37
C PRO A 92 -13.92 23.32 5.69
N ILE A 93 -13.53 22.07 6.01
CA ILE A 93 -12.82 21.73 7.25
C ILE A 93 -11.47 22.45 7.39
N PHE A 94 -10.85 22.85 6.28
CA PHE A 94 -9.56 23.57 6.29
C PHE A 94 -9.70 25.09 6.16
N LYS A 95 -10.92 25.62 6.01
CA LYS A 95 -11.15 27.06 5.78
C LYS A 95 -10.62 27.94 6.92
N SER A 96 -10.60 27.45 8.14
CA SER A 96 -10.05 28.15 9.31
C SER A 96 -8.53 28.36 9.20
N LEU A 97 -7.80 27.40 8.62
CA LEU A 97 -6.34 27.43 8.47
C LEU A 97 -5.84 28.50 7.49
N PHE A 98 -6.71 28.96 6.58
CA PHE A 98 -6.34 29.89 5.50
C PHE A 98 -7.10 31.21 5.57
N TYR A 99 -7.36 31.75 6.78
CA TYR A 99 -8.20 32.94 7.02
C TYR A 99 -8.08 34.05 5.98
N SER A 100 -6.85 34.46 5.66
CA SER A 100 -6.57 35.58 4.75
C SER A 100 -6.77 35.26 3.26
N ASN A 101 -6.77 33.98 2.87
CA ASN A 101 -6.82 33.54 1.47
C ASN A 101 -7.87 32.44 1.22
N ARG A 102 -8.92 32.38 2.03
CA ARG A 102 -9.96 31.33 1.99
C ARG A 102 -10.54 31.11 0.60
N ASN A 103 -10.73 32.20 -0.13
CA ASN A 103 -11.49 32.21 -1.39
C ASN A 103 -10.62 32.31 -2.65
N ASN A 104 -9.31 32.48 -2.49
CA ASN A 104 -8.37 32.62 -3.59
C ASN A 104 -7.70 31.28 -3.89
N PHE A 105 -7.28 31.09 -5.14
CA PHE A 105 -6.43 29.95 -5.47
C PHE A 105 -5.04 30.16 -4.87
N ILE A 106 -4.56 29.17 -4.13
CA ILE A 106 -3.21 29.11 -3.61
C ILE A 106 -2.48 27.88 -4.17
N PRO A 107 -1.14 27.85 -4.16
CA PRO A 107 -0.39 26.66 -4.54
C PRO A 107 -0.80 25.45 -3.70
N LEU A 108 -0.97 24.30 -4.35
CA LEU A 108 -1.41 23.06 -3.68
C LEU A 108 -0.41 22.64 -2.59
N ASP A 109 0.90 22.84 -2.83
CA ASP A 109 1.93 22.46 -1.86
C ASP A 109 1.85 23.31 -0.59
N ASN A 110 1.56 24.60 -0.72
CA ASN A 110 1.34 25.47 0.44
C ASN A 110 0.11 25.04 1.23
N PHE A 111 -0.95 24.62 0.51
CA PHE A 111 -2.14 24.09 1.15
C PHE A 111 -1.83 22.81 1.93
N ILE A 112 -1.25 21.80 1.28
CA ILE A 112 -0.89 20.52 1.90
C ILE A 112 0.05 20.75 3.09
N SER A 113 1.09 21.56 2.92
CA SER A 113 2.06 21.84 3.98
C SER A 113 1.42 22.50 5.20
N ARG A 114 0.54 23.48 4.99
CA ARG A 114 -0.15 24.14 6.10
C ARG A 114 -1.07 23.18 6.84
N VAL A 115 -1.73 22.25 6.13
CA VAL A 115 -2.56 21.22 6.76
C VAL A 115 -1.69 20.23 7.54
N LEU A 116 -0.60 19.73 6.93
CA LEU A 116 0.33 18.82 7.58
C LEU A 116 0.96 19.44 8.84
N TYR A 117 1.22 20.75 8.85
CA TYR A 117 1.76 21.47 10.01
C TYR A 117 0.96 21.28 11.31
N GLU A 118 -0.35 20.99 11.23
CA GLU A 118 -1.19 20.69 12.41
C GLU A 118 -0.92 19.30 13.01
N ASP A 119 -0.13 18.45 12.34
CA ASP A 119 0.20 17.07 12.71
C ASP A 119 -1.02 16.25 13.17
N SER A 120 -2.16 16.46 12.52
CA SER A 120 -3.41 15.77 12.84
C SER A 120 -3.61 14.58 11.92
N LEU A 121 -3.80 13.40 12.50
CA LEU A 121 -4.06 12.17 11.74
C LEU A 121 -5.31 12.30 10.85
N VAL A 122 -6.40 12.86 11.39
CA VAL A 122 -7.66 13.04 10.68
C VAL A 122 -7.51 13.99 9.49
N MET A 123 -6.84 15.12 9.71
CA MET A 123 -6.60 16.09 8.63
C MET A 123 -5.70 15.50 7.54
N SER A 124 -4.66 14.77 7.94
CA SER A 124 -3.73 14.09 7.06
C SER A 124 -4.40 13.01 6.22
N GLU A 125 -5.31 12.24 6.81
CA GLU A 125 -6.08 11.23 6.09
C GLU A 125 -6.99 11.87 5.02
N ILE A 126 -7.62 13.02 5.33
CA ILE A 126 -8.48 13.74 4.37
C ILE A 126 -7.65 14.20 3.16
N ILE A 127 -6.48 14.80 3.37
CA ILE A 127 -5.64 15.26 2.25
C ILE A 127 -5.04 14.11 1.46
N VAL A 128 -4.68 12.99 2.12
CA VAL A 128 -4.20 11.77 1.43
C VAL A 128 -5.30 11.18 0.56
N ARG A 129 -6.54 11.10 1.05
CA ARG A 129 -7.69 10.66 0.24
C ARG A 129 -7.97 11.63 -0.91
N ARG A 130 -7.77 12.94 -0.71
CA ARG A 130 -8.10 13.95 -1.72
C ARG A 130 -7.07 14.04 -2.84
N PHE A 131 -5.79 14.10 -2.48
CA PHE A 131 -4.68 14.38 -3.41
C PHE A 131 -3.78 13.18 -3.69
N GLY A 132 -4.00 12.07 -2.99
CA GLY A 132 -3.19 10.86 -3.09
C GLY A 132 -1.98 10.87 -2.15
N SER A 133 -1.59 9.68 -1.70
CA SER A 133 -0.47 9.50 -0.75
C SER A 133 0.87 9.94 -1.33
N SER A 134 1.10 9.74 -2.63
CA SER A 134 2.36 10.12 -3.29
C SER A 134 2.60 11.62 -3.24
N ARG A 135 1.59 12.44 -3.55
CA ARG A 135 1.72 13.89 -3.53
C ARG A 135 1.90 14.42 -2.13
N VAL A 136 1.16 13.88 -1.16
CA VAL A 136 1.29 14.28 0.25
C VAL A 136 2.67 13.92 0.79
N LEU A 137 3.17 12.71 0.47
CA LEU A 137 4.52 12.27 0.86
C LEU A 137 5.60 13.17 0.26
N GLU A 138 5.48 13.55 -1.02
CA GLU A 138 6.43 14.44 -1.67
C GLU A 138 6.53 15.80 -0.96
N VAL A 139 5.38 16.40 -0.64
CA VAL A 139 5.32 17.67 0.11
C VAL A 139 5.88 17.51 1.52
N TYR A 140 5.55 16.43 2.22
CA TYR A 140 6.10 16.13 3.54
C TYR A 140 7.63 16.04 3.53
N LEU A 141 8.18 15.23 2.61
CA LEU A 141 9.63 15.06 2.48
C LEU A 141 10.34 16.38 2.16
N ASN A 142 9.77 17.18 1.26
CA ASN A 142 10.37 18.44 0.83
C ASN A 142 10.33 19.53 1.92
N ASN A 143 9.21 19.64 2.64
CA ASN A 143 8.97 20.79 3.52
C ASN A 143 9.18 20.51 5.02
N PHE A 144 9.22 19.23 5.43
CA PHE A 144 9.39 18.85 6.83
C PHE A 144 10.63 17.99 7.04
N ARG A 145 10.69 16.80 6.44
CA ARG A 145 11.76 15.83 6.72
C ARG A 145 13.15 16.36 6.31
N ARG A 146 13.26 17.06 5.17
CA ARG A 146 14.50 17.76 4.77
C ARG A 146 14.96 18.83 5.74
N GLN A 147 14.04 19.43 6.51
CA GLN A 147 14.35 20.43 7.53
C GLN A 147 14.59 19.81 8.91
N GLY A 148 14.59 18.48 9.02
CA GLY A 148 14.70 17.77 10.30
C GLY A 148 13.42 17.81 11.15
N LYS A 149 12.28 18.24 10.59
CA LYS A 149 10.99 18.22 11.28
C LYS A 149 10.30 16.88 11.05
N ILE A 150 9.94 16.21 12.14
CA ILE A 150 9.27 14.91 12.13
C ILE A 150 7.83 15.11 12.57
N GLN A 151 6.90 14.50 11.83
CA GLN A 151 5.47 14.52 12.13
C GLN A 151 4.98 13.10 12.32
N ASN A 152 4.90 12.67 13.58
CA ASN A 152 4.75 11.26 13.95
C ASN A 152 3.45 10.66 13.38
N ASN A 153 2.35 11.42 13.42
CA ASN A 153 1.06 10.93 12.92
C ASN A 153 1.07 10.77 11.40
N ILE A 154 1.84 11.60 10.70
CA ILE A 154 1.96 11.55 9.24
C ILE A 154 2.87 10.41 8.81
N GLU A 155 3.97 10.17 9.53
CA GLU A 155 4.84 9.01 9.31
C GLU A 155 4.10 7.69 9.57
N GLU A 156 3.30 7.61 10.64
CA GLU A 156 2.43 6.47 10.92
C GLU A 156 1.37 6.27 9.82
N LEU A 157 0.72 7.35 9.36
CA LEU A 157 -0.29 7.26 8.30
C LEU A 157 0.29 6.82 6.95
N LEU A 158 1.49 7.30 6.62
CA LEU A 158 2.14 7.04 5.33
C LEU A 158 3.02 5.77 5.37
N ASN A 159 3.26 5.19 6.56
CA ASN A 159 4.19 4.10 6.81
C ASN A 159 5.64 4.41 6.34
N VAL A 160 6.22 5.56 6.73
CA VAL A 160 7.56 6.05 6.31
C VAL A 160 8.39 6.56 7.49
#